data_AF-A0A9K3NK86-F1
#
_entry.id   AF-A0A9K3NK86-F1
#
_cell.length_a   1.000
_cell.length_b   1.000
_cell.length_c   1.000
_cell.angle_alpha   90.00
_cell.angle_beta   90.00
_cell.angle_gamma   90.00
#
_symmetry.space_group_name_H-M   'P 1'
#
loop_
_entity.id
_entity.type
_entity.pdbx_description
1 polymer ?
#
loop_
_entity_poly.entity_id
_entity_poly.type
_entity_poly.pdbx_seq_one_letter_code
_entity_poly.pdbx_strand_id
1 'polypeptide(L)'
;MGRFNNKNIAKCAARMGQCFSSTYATVDVPRHEVNMNLEDIKRNSYTFSDGIGKISPELALEVAEKLQLTTDNQPCAYQIRYAGCKGVVACWPNKEGENFKLSLRPSMNKFESDHTVLEICSWTRLQPGFLNRQIITLLSALDVKDEIFWDMQMKMVEKLNLMLENTEVAFDVITASCAESGNTASIMLGSGFDPKTEPHLRGMLSSIRVAQFEDLREKSRIFVNDGRWLMGCSDELGVLEQGQCFIQVSNPSVENCFAKHGSRFSERTSNLTVIEGTVIIAKNPCLHPGDVRVLKAVNVPGLEHSFDCLIFPQKGDRPHTDEASGSDLDGDLYFVTWDENLIPPSKRSWPPMEGVYCR
;
A
#
# COMPACT_ATOMS: atom_id res chain seq x y z
N MET A 1 -27.09 8.51 6.06
CA MET A 1 -26.27 9.40 6.91
C MET A 1 -26.34 8.95 8.36
N GLY A 2 -25.37 9.34 9.19
CA GLY A 2 -25.29 8.97 10.59
C GLY A 2 -25.73 10.07 11.58
N ARG A 3 -25.66 9.76 12.87
CA ARG A 3 -25.88 10.70 13.97
C ARG A 3 -24.55 11.32 14.42
N PHE A 4 -24.43 12.63 14.29
CA PHE A 4 -23.21 13.38 14.61
C PHE A 4 -23.38 14.15 15.93
N ASN A 5 -23.09 13.48 17.05
CA ASN A 5 -23.30 14.07 18.38
C ASN A 5 -22.02 14.64 19.00
N ASN A 6 -20.96 14.83 18.20
CA ASN A 6 -19.67 15.29 18.71
C ASN A 6 -19.72 16.78 19.09
N LYS A 7 -19.46 17.09 20.36
CA LYS A 7 -19.47 18.47 20.89
C LYS A 7 -18.32 19.32 20.33
N ASN A 8 -17.23 18.70 19.88
CA ASN A 8 -16.16 19.40 19.20
C ASN A 8 -16.56 19.63 17.72
N ILE A 9 -16.78 20.90 17.36
CA ILE A 9 -17.26 21.31 16.03
C ILE A 9 -16.30 20.86 14.92
N ALA A 10 -14.99 20.98 15.12
CA ALA A 10 -14.01 20.57 14.12
C ALA A 10 -14.05 19.05 13.88
N LYS A 11 -14.13 18.25 14.94
CA LYS A 11 -14.31 16.79 14.82
C LYS A 11 -15.65 16.44 14.19
N CYS A 12 -16.73 17.14 14.55
CA CYS A 12 -18.05 16.93 13.96
C CYS A 12 -18.04 17.19 12.44
N ALA A 13 -17.48 18.32 12.00
CA ALA A 13 -17.30 18.66 10.60
C ALA A 13 -16.46 17.62 9.84
N ALA A 14 -15.33 17.19 10.43
CA ALA A 14 -14.50 16.13 9.85
C ALA A 14 -15.26 14.81 9.68
N ARG A 15 -16.14 14.44 10.63
CA ARG A 15 -16.97 13.22 10.53
C ARG A 15 -18.07 13.35 9.48
N MET A 16 -18.73 14.50 9.36
CA MET A 16 -19.68 14.76 8.28
C MET A 16 -18.99 14.67 6.90
N GLY A 17 -17.76 15.19 6.79
CA GLY A 17 -16.94 15.08 5.58
C GLY A 17 -16.72 13.65 5.10
N GLN A 18 -16.71 12.66 6.00
CA GLN A 18 -16.51 11.25 5.63
C GLN A 18 -17.62 10.72 4.73
N CYS A 19 -18.85 11.23 4.85
CA CYS A 19 -19.98 10.86 4.00
C CYS A 19 -19.87 11.35 2.54
N PHE A 20 -18.87 12.18 2.24
CA PHE A 20 -18.60 12.71 0.90
C PHE A 20 -17.30 12.13 0.32
N SER A 21 -16.73 11.10 0.94
CA SER A 21 -15.58 10.38 0.37
C SER A 21 -16.00 9.75 -0.97
N SER A 22 -15.17 9.85 -2.00
CA SER A 22 -15.37 9.07 -3.22
C SER A 22 -15.15 7.58 -2.91
N THR A 23 -16.19 6.79 -3.10
CA THR A 23 -16.23 5.36 -2.78
C THR A 23 -16.88 4.56 -3.89
N TYR A 24 -16.52 3.27 -3.96
CA TYR A 24 -17.25 2.26 -4.72
C TYR A 24 -18.21 1.55 -3.76
N ALA A 25 -19.52 1.69 -3.97
CA ALA A 25 -20.49 0.86 -3.26
C ALA A 25 -20.40 -0.58 -3.77
N THR A 26 -20.27 -1.55 -2.87
CA THR A 26 -20.02 -2.96 -3.25
C THR A 26 -21.12 -3.91 -2.77
N VAL A 27 -20.96 -4.49 -1.59
CA VAL A 27 -21.81 -5.54 -1.03
C VAL A 27 -22.64 -4.98 0.13
N ASP A 28 -23.91 -5.35 0.23
CA ASP A 28 -24.71 -5.11 1.43
C ASP A 28 -24.34 -6.18 2.47
N VAL A 29 -23.80 -5.75 3.61
CA VAL A 29 -23.40 -6.65 4.71
C VAL A 29 -24.31 -6.38 5.90
N PRO A 30 -25.33 -7.21 6.13
CA PRO A 30 -26.26 -7.01 7.22
C PRO A 30 -25.55 -7.02 8.58
N ARG A 31 -26.05 -6.22 9.54
CA ARG A 31 -25.44 -6.09 10.87
C ARG A 31 -25.21 -7.39 11.63
N HIS A 32 -26.02 -8.42 11.41
CA HIS A 32 -25.86 -9.72 12.08
C HIS A 32 -24.66 -10.52 11.54
N GLU A 33 -24.16 -10.18 10.34
CA GLU A 33 -22.94 -10.74 9.75
C GLU A 33 -21.68 -9.94 10.13
N VAL A 34 -21.84 -8.85 10.90
CA VAL A 34 -20.74 -7.95 11.30
C VAL A 34 -20.46 -8.02 12.80
N ASN A 35 -19.22 -8.34 13.15
CA ASN A 35 -18.71 -8.18 14.50
C ASN A 35 -18.22 -6.74 14.71
N MET A 36 -19.00 -5.90 15.39
CA MET A 36 -18.63 -4.51 15.69
C MET A 36 -17.72 -4.35 16.92
N ASN A 37 -17.39 -5.46 17.60
CA ASN A 37 -16.72 -5.48 18.90
C ASN A 37 -15.39 -6.25 18.85
N LEU A 38 -14.69 -6.24 17.71
CA LEU A 38 -13.33 -6.78 17.66
C LEU A 38 -12.43 -5.91 18.55
N GLU A 39 -11.89 -6.47 19.63
CA GLU A 39 -11.17 -5.70 20.65
C GLU A 39 -9.92 -5.02 20.08
N ASP A 40 -9.72 -3.73 20.31
CA ASP A 40 -8.48 -3.06 19.95
C ASP A 40 -7.26 -3.65 20.69
N ILE A 41 -6.16 -3.88 19.97
CA ILE A 41 -4.90 -4.33 20.56
C ILE A 41 -4.20 -3.12 21.16
N LYS A 42 -4.17 -3.04 22.50
CA LYS A 42 -3.62 -1.90 23.24
C LYS A 42 -2.47 -2.31 24.15
N ARG A 43 -1.38 -1.53 24.14
CA ARG A 43 -0.23 -1.67 25.06
C ARG A 43 0.37 -0.31 25.33
N ASN A 44 0.85 -0.07 26.55
CA ASN A 44 1.57 1.15 26.93
C ASN A 44 0.91 2.46 26.43
N SER A 45 -0.42 2.57 26.60
CA SER A 45 -1.28 3.68 26.13
C SER A 45 -1.48 3.83 24.61
N TYR A 46 -0.78 3.03 23.79
CA TYR A 46 -0.96 2.99 22.35
C TYR A 46 -1.98 1.94 21.90
N THR A 47 -2.61 2.20 20.76
CA THR A 47 -3.47 1.23 20.07
C THR A 47 -2.75 0.76 18.81
N PHE A 48 -2.27 -0.49 18.82
CA PHE A 48 -1.51 -1.10 17.72
C PHE A 48 -2.38 -1.43 16.51
N SER A 49 -3.68 -1.63 16.74
CA SER A 49 -4.67 -1.94 15.72
C SER A 49 -5.54 -0.74 15.32
N ASP A 50 -5.07 0.49 15.56
CA ASP A 50 -5.88 1.70 15.32
C ASP A 50 -6.25 1.81 13.85
N GLY A 51 -7.55 1.72 13.55
CA GLY A 51 -8.06 1.87 12.19
C GLY A 51 -8.07 0.59 11.34
N ILE A 52 -7.73 -0.60 11.87
CA ILE A 52 -7.78 -1.85 11.10
C ILE A 52 -8.71 -2.93 11.68
N GLY A 53 -9.48 -3.57 10.81
CA GLY A 53 -10.33 -4.72 11.10
C GLY A 53 -10.03 -5.92 10.19
N LYS A 54 -10.96 -6.88 10.17
CA LYS A 54 -10.86 -8.10 9.36
C LYS A 54 -12.04 -8.23 8.41
N ILE A 55 -11.80 -8.77 7.23
CA ILE A 55 -12.80 -9.20 6.26
C ILE A 55 -12.61 -10.70 5.99
N SER A 56 -13.70 -11.46 5.91
CA SER A 56 -13.61 -12.89 5.63
C SER A 56 -13.21 -13.13 4.16
N PRO A 57 -12.57 -14.26 3.84
CA PRO A 57 -12.20 -14.58 2.47
C PRO A 57 -13.40 -14.55 1.51
N GLU A 58 -14.56 -15.03 1.95
CA GLU A 58 -15.79 -15.06 1.16
C GLU A 58 -16.28 -13.65 0.82
N LEU A 59 -16.38 -12.76 1.81
CA LEU A 59 -16.81 -11.38 1.56
C LEU A 59 -15.79 -10.61 0.72
N ALA A 60 -14.49 -10.83 0.94
CA ALA A 60 -13.45 -10.18 0.15
C ALA A 60 -13.50 -10.62 -1.33
N LEU A 61 -13.86 -11.88 -1.62
CA LEU A 61 -14.12 -12.35 -2.98
C LEU A 61 -15.34 -11.66 -3.60
N GLU A 62 -16.47 -11.59 -2.87
CA GLU A 62 -17.68 -10.88 -3.33
C GLU A 62 -17.39 -9.40 -3.64
N VAL A 63 -16.58 -8.74 -2.80
CA VAL A 63 -16.13 -7.35 -3.02
C VAL A 63 -15.26 -7.25 -4.27
N ALA A 64 -14.30 -8.15 -4.47
CA ALA A 64 -13.43 -8.15 -5.64
C ALA A 64 -14.23 -8.32 -6.94
N GLU A 65 -15.22 -9.23 -6.96
CA GLU A 65 -16.12 -9.43 -8.10
C GLU A 65 -16.95 -8.17 -8.40
N LYS A 66 -17.50 -7.50 -7.37
CA LYS A 66 -18.24 -6.24 -7.54
C LYS A 66 -17.37 -5.12 -8.10
N LEU A 67 -16.09 -5.09 -7.71
CA LEU A 67 -15.10 -4.14 -8.24
C LEU A 67 -14.55 -4.54 -9.62
N GLN A 68 -14.97 -5.68 -10.19
CA GLN A 68 -14.47 -6.23 -11.45
C GLN A 68 -12.95 -6.42 -11.43
N LEU A 69 -12.41 -6.79 -10.27
CA LEU A 69 -11.02 -7.18 -10.11
C LEU A 69 -10.87 -8.66 -10.46
N THR A 70 -9.68 -9.06 -10.91
CA THR A 70 -9.43 -10.47 -11.20
C THR A 70 -9.41 -11.29 -9.92
N THR A 71 -10.23 -12.33 -9.85
CA THR A 71 -10.34 -13.23 -8.70
C THR A 71 -9.03 -13.97 -8.39
N ASP A 72 -8.21 -14.21 -9.40
CA ASP A 72 -6.93 -14.93 -9.25
C ASP A 72 -5.89 -14.17 -8.42
N ASN A 73 -6.02 -12.84 -8.31
CA ASN A 73 -5.19 -11.97 -7.47
C ASN A 73 -6.10 -11.05 -6.64
N GLN A 74 -6.98 -11.65 -5.86
CA GLN A 74 -7.84 -10.93 -4.93
C GLN A 74 -7.00 -10.05 -3.98
N PRO A 75 -7.34 -8.76 -3.78
CA PRO A 75 -6.65 -7.92 -2.81
C PRO A 75 -6.68 -8.49 -1.39
N CYS A 76 -5.55 -8.39 -0.69
CA CYS A 76 -5.42 -8.81 0.71
C CYS A 76 -6.04 -7.81 1.69
N ALA A 77 -6.16 -6.54 1.34
CA ALA A 77 -6.81 -5.56 2.19
C ALA A 77 -7.52 -4.46 1.41
N TYR A 78 -8.52 -3.87 2.06
CA TYR A 78 -9.36 -2.81 1.51
C TYR A 78 -9.45 -1.66 2.49
N GLN A 79 -9.30 -0.43 2.00
CA GLN A 79 -9.70 0.76 2.74
C GLN A 79 -11.19 0.97 2.56
N ILE A 80 -11.94 1.09 3.65
CA ILE A 80 -13.39 1.03 3.64
C ILE A 80 -14.07 2.25 4.27
N ARG A 81 -15.35 2.39 3.93
CA ARG A 81 -16.39 3.02 4.75
C ARG A 81 -17.49 2.00 4.96
N TYR A 82 -17.95 1.87 6.20
CA TYR A 82 -19.07 1.01 6.54
C TYR A 82 -19.79 1.59 7.74
N ALA A 83 -21.09 1.86 7.64
CA ALA A 83 -21.81 2.62 8.66
C ALA A 83 -21.08 3.93 9.01
N GLY A 84 -20.67 4.11 10.27
CA GLY A 84 -19.79 5.20 10.69
C GLY A 84 -18.34 4.80 10.95
N CYS A 85 -17.95 3.60 10.51
CA CYS A 85 -16.59 3.10 10.57
C CYS A 85 -15.78 3.55 9.35
N LYS A 86 -14.55 3.99 9.60
CA LYS A 86 -13.49 4.23 8.61
C LYS A 86 -12.26 3.43 9.01
N GLY A 87 -11.61 2.81 8.04
CA GLY A 87 -10.33 2.15 8.25
C GLY A 87 -9.93 1.22 7.12
N VAL A 88 -9.00 0.32 7.41
CA VAL A 88 -8.64 -0.82 6.57
C VAL A 88 -9.27 -2.10 7.11
N VAL A 89 -9.62 -3.04 6.24
CA VAL A 89 -9.92 -4.42 6.61
C VAL A 89 -9.03 -5.35 5.81
N ALA A 90 -8.28 -6.20 6.52
CA ALA A 90 -7.42 -7.21 5.92
C ALA A 90 -8.12 -8.56 5.87
N CYS A 91 -7.88 -9.32 4.81
CA CYS A 91 -8.43 -10.64 4.58
C CYS A 91 -7.77 -11.63 5.55
N TRP A 92 -8.56 -12.15 6.49
CA TRP A 92 -8.10 -13.11 7.48
C TRP A 92 -9.09 -14.27 7.55
N PRO A 93 -8.62 -15.53 7.58
CA PRO A 93 -9.48 -16.67 7.83
C PRO A 93 -10.22 -16.51 9.16
N ASN A 94 -11.50 -16.87 9.17
CA ASN A 94 -12.26 -16.91 10.41
C ASN A 94 -11.72 -18.01 11.32
N LYS A 95 -11.76 -17.77 12.64
CA LYS A 95 -11.50 -18.83 13.61
C LYS A 95 -12.63 -19.85 13.56
N GLU A 96 -12.34 -21.08 13.96
CA GLU A 96 -13.36 -22.12 14.04
C GLU A 96 -14.53 -21.67 14.92
N GLY A 97 -15.74 -21.70 14.36
CA GLY A 97 -16.97 -21.23 15.03
C GLY A 97 -17.29 -19.73 14.87
N GLU A 98 -16.41 -18.92 14.28
CA GLU A 98 -16.73 -17.55 13.87
C GLU A 98 -17.38 -17.52 12.48
N ASN A 99 -18.59 -16.94 12.37
CA ASN A 99 -19.34 -16.81 11.12
C ASN A 99 -19.52 -15.35 10.68
N PHE A 100 -18.69 -14.44 11.16
CA PHE A 100 -18.75 -13.03 10.77
C PHE A 100 -18.05 -12.82 9.43
N LYS A 101 -18.67 -12.05 8.53
CA LYS A 101 -18.07 -11.65 7.25
C LYS A 101 -17.16 -10.43 7.41
N LEU A 102 -17.47 -9.56 8.37
CA LEU A 102 -16.73 -8.35 8.64
C LEU A 102 -16.54 -8.20 10.15
N SER A 103 -15.34 -7.88 10.59
CA SER A 103 -15.03 -7.61 12.00
C SER A 103 -14.35 -6.24 12.13
N LEU A 104 -14.99 -5.32 12.83
CA LEU A 104 -14.56 -3.94 12.99
C LEU A 104 -14.21 -3.64 14.45
N ARG A 105 -13.18 -2.82 14.64
CA ARG A 105 -12.71 -2.42 15.97
C ARG A 105 -13.36 -1.12 16.43
N PRO A 106 -13.51 -0.88 17.75
CA PRO A 106 -14.02 0.37 18.28
C PRO A 106 -13.28 1.61 17.77
N SER A 107 -11.94 1.54 17.63
CA SER A 107 -11.12 2.61 17.05
C SER A 107 -11.57 3.07 15.67
N MET A 108 -12.18 2.19 14.86
CA MET A 108 -12.65 2.50 13.51
C MET A 108 -13.95 3.31 13.52
N ASN A 109 -14.80 3.14 14.54
CA ASN A 109 -16.12 3.77 14.60
C ASN A 109 -16.03 5.25 14.97
N LYS A 110 -16.45 6.13 14.05
CA LYS A 110 -16.32 7.58 14.19
C LYS A 110 -17.65 8.27 14.51
N PHE A 111 -18.78 7.63 14.21
CA PHE A 111 -20.14 8.12 14.49
C PHE A 111 -21.18 6.99 14.34
N GLU A 112 -22.36 7.14 14.93
CA GLU A 112 -23.40 6.11 14.82
C GLU A 112 -24.08 6.14 13.45
N SER A 113 -24.24 4.98 12.81
CA SER A 113 -25.01 4.84 11.57
C SER A 113 -25.53 3.42 11.38
N ASP A 114 -26.69 3.30 10.73
CA ASP A 114 -27.34 2.03 10.38
C ASP A 114 -27.09 1.60 8.92
N HIS A 115 -26.20 2.29 8.19
CA HIS A 115 -25.88 1.95 6.80
C HIS A 115 -25.11 0.63 6.69
N THR A 116 -25.59 -0.29 5.86
CA THR A 116 -25.07 -1.66 5.73
C THR A 116 -24.33 -1.93 4.41
N VAL A 117 -24.33 -0.98 3.47
CA VAL A 117 -23.52 -1.14 2.25
C VAL A 117 -22.06 -0.89 2.58
N LEU A 118 -21.21 -1.87 2.26
CA LEU A 118 -19.76 -1.76 2.33
C LEU A 118 -19.25 -0.96 1.13
N GLU A 119 -18.56 0.12 1.44
CA GLU A 119 -18.01 1.05 0.47
C GLU A 119 -16.49 0.98 0.47
N ILE A 120 -15.87 0.85 -0.70
CA ILE A 120 -14.42 0.71 -0.85
C ILE A 120 -13.81 2.03 -1.35
N CYS A 121 -12.82 2.54 -0.63
CA CYS A 121 -12.02 3.71 -1.04
C CYS A 121 -10.80 3.30 -1.88
N SER A 122 -10.12 2.23 -1.49
CA SER A 122 -8.90 1.73 -2.12
C SER A 122 -8.65 0.28 -1.69
N TRP A 123 -7.68 -0.38 -2.31
CA TRP A 123 -7.29 -1.77 -2.02
C TRP A 123 -5.81 -1.99 -2.30
N THR A 124 -5.24 -3.04 -1.70
CA THR A 124 -3.86 -3.49 -1.91
C THR A 124 -3.64 -3.95 -3.35
N ARG A 125 -2.52 -3.56 -3.93
CA ARG A 125 -2.09 -3.89 -5.29
C ARG A 125 -0.62 -3.52 -5.47
N LEU A 126 0.00 -3.99 -6.54
CA LEU A 126 1.33 -3.56 -6.95
C LEU A 126 1.37 -2.04 -7.12
N GLN A 127 2.06 -1.35 -6.21
CA GLN A 127 2.36 0.07 -6.31
C GLN A 127 3.88 0.27 -6.35
N PRO A 128 4.44 0.69 -7.49
CA PRO A 128 5.88 0.87 -7.63
C PRO A 128 6.43 1.89 -6.63
N GLY A 129 7.59 1.60 -6.04
CA GLY A 129 8.26 2.48 -5.09
C GLY A 129 8.89 3.68 -5.78
N PHE A 130 8.65 4.87 -5.23
CA PHE A 130 9.30 6.09 -5.66
C PHE A 130 9.74 6.90 -4.46
N LEU A 131 10.98 7.39 -4.51
CA LEU A 131 11.45 8.43 -3.62
C LEU A 131 10.72 9.74 -3.92
N ASN A 132 10.76 10.65 -2.97
CA ASN A 132 10.33 12.03 -3.11
C ASN A 132 11.26 12.92 -2.29
N ARG A 133 11.15 14.24 -2.46
CA ARG A 133 12.01 15.22 -1.78
C ARG A 133 12.12 15.02 -0.27
N GLN A 134 11.03 14.69 0.42
CA GLN A 134 11.05 14.52 1.88
C GLN A 134 11.87 13.29 2.28
N ILE A 135 11.59 12.14 1.65
CA ILE A 135 12.32 10.90 1.93
C ILE A 135 13.81 11.06 1.58
N ILE A 136 14.14 11.67 0.43
CA ILE A 136 15.53 11.94 0.02
C ILE A 136 16.24 12.80 1.06
N THR A 137 15.59 13.87 1.53
CA THR A 137 16.16 14.76 2.54
C THR A 137 16.44 14.03 3.85
N LEU A 138 15.52 13.19 4.31
CA LEU A 138 15.70 12.42 5.54
C LEU A 138 16.76 11.34 5.40
N LEU A 139 16.83 10.65 4.26
CA LEU A 139 17.87 9.65 4.03
C LEU A 139 19.27 10.28 3.97
N SER A 140 19.40 11.43 3.31
CA SER A 140 20.65 12.22 3.31
C SER A 140 21.05 12.64 4.74
N ALA A 141 20.09 13.12 5.54
CA ALA A 141 20.32 13.44 6.95
C ALA A 141 20.64 12.22 7.84
N LEU A 142 20.33 11.01 7.38
CA LEU A 142 20.67 9.73 8.01
C LEU A 142 21.93 9.08 7.40
N ASP A 143 22.77 9.89 6.75
CA ASP A 143 24.07 9.52 6.17
C ASP A 143 23.99 8.57 4.94
N VAL A 144 22.85 8.47 4.27
CA VAL A 144 22.80 7.89 2.92
C VAL A 144 23.47 8.86 1.96
N LYS A 145 24.47 8.39 1.21
CA LYS A 145 25.29 9.22 0.32
C LYS A 145 24.46 9.84 -0.82
N ASP A 146 24.59 11.14 -1.01
CA ASP A 146 23.83 11.87 -2.03
C ASP A 146 24.10 11.39 -3.46
N GLU A 147 25.31 10.86 -3.73
CA GLU A 147 25.66 10.29 -5.03
C GLU A 147 24.76 9.12 -5.44
N ILE A 148 24.19 8.39 -4.46
CA ILE A 148 23.27 7.28 -4.71
C ILE A 148 21.99 7.82 -5.37
N PHE A 149 21.42 8.91 -4.86
CA PHE A 149 20.23 9.52 -5.45
C PHE A 149 20.51 10.07 -6.85
N TRP A 150 21.70 10.67 -7.03
CA TRP A 150 22.14 11.18 -8.32
C TRP A 150 22.25 10.05 -9.36
N ASP A 151 22.90 8.94 -9.00
CA ASP A 151 23.06 7.78 -9.88
C ASP A 151 21.70 7.15 -10.23
N MET A 152 20.79 7.04 -9.26
CA MET A 152 19.43 6.54 -9.50
C MET A 152 18.66 7.45 -10.46
N GLN A 153 18.76 8.77 -10.27
CA GLN A 153 18.15 9.76 -11.16
C GLN A 153 18.71 9.66 -12.57
N MET A 154 20.03 9.57 -12.73
CA MET A 154 20.68 9.46 -14.03
C MET A 154 20.29 8.17 -14.76
N LYS A 155 20.28 7.03 -14.07
CA LYS A 155 19.82 5.74 -14.62
C LYS A 155 18.35 5.83 -15.08
N MET A 156 17.49 6.50 -14.32
CA MET A 156 16.10 6.72 -14.71
C MET A 156 16.01 7.56 -15.99
N VAL A 157 16.76 8.66 -16.09
CA VAL A 157 16.82 9.51 -17.29
C VAL A 157 17.29 8.73 -18.52
N GLU A 158 18.33 7.92 -18.37
CA GLU A 158 18.86 7.07 -19.45
C GLU A 158 17.81 6.09 -19.96
N LYS A 159 17.14 5.36 -19.07
CA LYS A 159 16.05 4.44 -19.43
C LYS A 159 14.91 5.15 -20.15
N LEU A 160 14.50 6.32 -19.65
CA LEU A 160 13.46 7.14 -20.26
C LEU A 160 13.85 7.67 -21.65
N ASN A 161 15.12 7.95 -21.91
CA ASN A 161 15.59 8.33 -23.23
C ASN A 161 15.59 7.15 -24.21
N LEU A 162 15.96 5.96 -23.73
CA LEU A 162 16.05 4.75 -24.55
C LEU A 162 14.69 4.11 -24.85
N MET A 163 13.63 4.41 -24.10
CA MET A 163 12.33 3.76 -24.25
C MET A 163 11.64 3.99 -25.61
N LEU A 164 12.06 4.98 -26.40
CA LEU A 164 11.51 5.18 -27.75
C LEU A 164 12.27 4.43 -28.84
N GLU A 165 13.42 3.85 -28.51
CA GLU A 165 14.35 3.23 -29.46
C GLU A 165 14.59 1.75 -29.16
N ASN A 166 14.44 1.34 -27.89
CA ASN A 166 14.62 -0.01 -27.40
C ASN A 166 13.32 -0.54 -26.75
N THR A 167 12.73 -1.54 -27.39
CA THR A 167 11.48 -2.22 -26.99
C THR A 167 11.59 -2.89 -25.62
N GLU A 168 12.72 -3.51 -25.30
CA GLU A 168 12.94 -4.17 -23.99
C GLU A 168 13.01 -3.13 -22.88
N VAL A 169 13.74 -2.03 -23.09
CA VAL A 169 13.81 -0.94 -22.10
C VAL A 169 12.45 -0.29 -21.90
N ALA A 170 11.69 -0.08 -22.98
CA ALA A 170 10.31 0.40 -22.87
C ALA A 170 9.45 -0.55 -22.04
N PHE A 171 9.56 -1.84 -22.30
CA PHE A 171 8.82 -2.87 -21.60
C PHE A 171 9.12 -2.86 -20.09
N ASP A 172 10.40 -2.82 -19.74
CA ASP A 172 10.85 -2.77 -18.35
C ASP A 172 10.36 -1.50 -17.63
N VAL A 173 10.50 -0.33 -18.26
CA VAL A 173 10.05 0.94 -17.67
C VAL A 173 8.55 0.90 -17.38
N ILE A 174 7.75 0.44 -18.34
CA ILE A 174 6.29 0.47 -18.20
C ILE A 174 5.81 -0.53 -17.16
N THR A 175 6.30 -1.76 -17.22
CA THR A 175 5.88 -2.81 -16.28
C THR A 175 6.32 -2.51 -14.86
N ALA A 176 7.56 -2.01 -14.67
CA ALA A 176 8.09 -1.75 -13.34
C ALA A 176 7.52 -0.48 -12.70
N SER A 177 7.27 0.59 -13.47
CA SER A 177 7.00 1.92 -12.91
C SER A 177 5.63 2.53 -13.31
N CYS A 178 4.89 1.92 -14.24
CA CYS A 178 3.61 2.41 -14.77
C CYS A 178 2.50 1.34 -14.80
N ALA A 179 2.44 0.47 -13.79
CA ALA A 179 1.52 -0.68 -13.76
C ALA A 179 0.03 -0.35 -14.03
N GLU A 180 -0.45 0.86 -13.69
CA GLU A 180 -1.84 1.27 -13.95
C GLU A 180 -2.04 1.97 -15.30
N SER A 181 -1.18 2.93 -15.64
CA SER A 181 -1.31 3.78 -16.84
C SER A 181 -0.69 3.20 -18.10
N GLY A 182 0.14 2.17 -17.96
CA GLY A 182 0.96 1.59 -19.02
C GLY A 182 0.38 0.38 -19.75
N ASN A 183 -0.76 -0.15 -19.29
CA ASN A 183 -1.24 -1.48 -19.68
C ASN A 183 -1.34 -1.71 -21.19
N THR A 184 -1.92 -0.77 -21.94
CA THR A 184 -2.04 -0.89 -23.41
C THR A 184 -0.67 -0.92 -24.09
N ALA A 185 0.26 -0.07 -23.65
CA ALA A 185 1.62 -0.05 -24.19
C ALA A 185 2.38 -1.34 -23.85
N SER A 186 2.24 -1.86 -22.62
CA SER A 186 2.81 -3.16 -22.23
C SER A 186 2.28 -4.30 -23.10
N ILE A 187 0.96 -4.33 -23.38
CA ILE A 187 0.33 -5.33 -24.25
C ILE A 187 0.90 -5.26 -25.67
N MET A 188 1.02 -4.05 -26.23
CA MET A 188 1.58 -3.87 -27.57
C MET A 188 3.04 -4.31 -27.63
N LEU A 189 3.87 -3.89 -26.67
CA LEU A 189 5.27 -4.32 -26.59
C LEU A 189 5.39 -5.84 -26.44
N GLY A 190 4.59 -6.45 -25.55
CA GLY A 190 4.55 -7.90 -25.36
C GLY A 190 4.02 -8.67 -26.57
N SER A 191 3.29 -8.01 -27.47
CA SER A 191 2.82 -8.58 -28.74
C SER A 191 3.80 -8.37 -29.90
N GLY A 192 4.97 -7.79 -29.64
CA GLY A 192 6.03 -7.58 -30.64
C GLY A 192 5.95 -6.27 -31.43
N PHE A 193 5.10 -5.32 -31.03
CA PHE A 193 5.10 -3.99 -31.64
C PHE A 193 6.37 -3.20 -31.26
N ASP A 194 6.96 -2.51 -32.23
CA ASP A 194 8.18 -1.72 -32.04
C ASP A 194 7.85 -0.21 -32.09
N PRO A 195 8.26 0.60 -31.09
CA PRO A 195 7.99 2.04 -31.04
C PRO A 195 8.68 2.87 -32.13
N LYS A 196 9.60 2.29 -32.92
CA LYS A 196 10.19 2.92 -34.10
C LYS A 196 9.29 2.81 -35.32
N THR A 197 8.42 1.80 -35.37
CA THR A 197 7.59 1.50 -36.55
C THR A 197 6.10 1.70 -36.29
N GLU A 198 5.63 1.59 -35.04
CA GLU A 198 4.23 1.76 -34.65
C GLU A 198 3.97 3.15 -34.03
N PRO A 199 3.36 4.10 -34.77
CA PRO A 199 3.18 5.48 -34.31
C PRO A 199 2.30 5.61 -33.07
N HIS A 200 1.28 4.76 -32.91
CA HIS A 200 0.38 4.81 -31.75
C HIS A 200 1.13 4.44 -30.48
N LEU A 201 1.92 3.36 -30.52
CA LEU A 201 2.79 2.94 -29.42
C LEU A 201 3.79 4.06 -29.09
N ARG A 202 4.47 4.60 -30.10
CA ARG A 202 5.43 5.71 -29.91
C ARG A 202 4.78 6.91 -29.22
N GLY A 203 3.56 7.27 -29.59
CA GLY A 203 2.80 8.37 -28.97
C GLY A 203 2.49 8.12 -27.49
N MET A 204 2.06 6.89 -27.14
CA MET A 204 1.83 6.50 -25.75
C MET A 204 3.13 6.54 -24.92
N LEU A 205 4.21 5.94 -25.43
CA LEU A 205 5.50 5.94 -24.75
C LEU A 205 6.05 7.35 -24.58
N SER A 206 5.90 8.21 -25.59
CA SER A 206 6.33 9.61 -25.50
C SER A 206 5.57 10.37 -24.41
N SER A 207 4.27 10.10 -24.25
CA SER A 207 3.46 10.72 -23.19
C SER A 207 3.89 10.24 -21.80
N ILE A 208 4.11 8.93 -21.63
CA ILE A 208 4.64 8.36 -20.37
C ILE A 208 6.01 8.96 -20.05
N ARG A 209 6.90 9.04 -21.05
CA ARG A 209 8.25 9.62 -20.91
C ARG A 209 8.20 11.06 -20.40
N VAL A 210 7.38 11.90 -21.04
CA VAL A 210 7.22 13.30 -20.64
C VAL A 210 6.66 13.42 -19.23
N ALA A 211 5.63 12.65 -18.89
CA ALA A 211 5.05 12.65 -17.56
C ALA A 211 6.06 12.25 -16.47
N GLN A 212 6.88 11.22 -16.71
CA GLN A 212 7.91 10.81 -15.75
C GLN A 212 9.04 11.84 -15.63
N PHE A 213 9.45 12.49 -16.72
CA PHE A 213 10.42 13.58 -16.64
C PHE A 213 9.89 14.78 -15.86
N GLU A 214 8.62 15.12 -16.05
CA GLU A 214 7.97 16.20 -15.30
C GLU A 214 7.91 15.87 -13.81
N ASP A 215 7.49 14.66 -13.42
CA ASP A 215 7.48 14.21 -12.04
C ASP A 215 8.89 14.17 -11.42
N LEU A 216 9.91 13.76 -12.19
CA LEU A 216 11.29 13.77 -11.75
C LEU A 216 11.79 15.22 -11.49
N ARG A 217 11.50 16.15 -12.41
CA ARG A 217 11.89 17.57 -12.28
C ARG A 217 11.16 18.27 -11.14
N GLU A 218 9.84 18.12 -11.08
CA GLU A 218 8.97 18.88 -10.19
C GLU A 218 8.84 18.29 -8.78
N LYS A 219 9.10 17.00 -8.60
CA LYS A 219 8.86 16.30 -7.33
C LYS A 219 10.03 15.42 -6.88
N SER A 220 11.11 15.35 -7.66
CA SER A 220 12.22 14.40 -7.43
C SER A 220 11.69 12.97 -7.27
N ARG A 221 10.72 12.60 -8.11
CA ARG A 221 10.06 11.29 -8.07
C ARG A 221 10.95 10.22 -8.72
N ILE A 222 11.98 9.80 -7.98
CA ILE A 222 12.97 8.82 -8.45
C ILE A 222 12.44 7.40 -8.24
N PHE A 223 12.40 6.59 -9.30
CA PHE A 223 11.97 5.20 -9.22
C PHE A 223 12.96 4.33 -8.44
N VAL A 224 12.45 3.43 -7.61
CA VAL A 224 13.24 2.46 -6.83
C VAL A 224 12.83 1.06 -7.23
N ASN A 225 13.74 0.31 -7.88
CA ASN A 225 13.46 -1.05 -8.35
C ASN A 225 13.04 -1.96 -7.18
N ASP A 226 13.85 -1.93 -6.12
CA ASP A 226 13.69 -2.68 -4.87
C ASP A 226 12.86 -1.91 -3.83
N GLY A 227 11.79 -1.26 -4.29
CA GLY A 227 10.90 -0.49 -3.44
C GLY A 227 9.44 -0.56 -3.87
N ARG A 228 8.54 -0.39 -2.90
CA ARG A 228 7.09 -0.38 -3.09
C ARG A 228 6.43 0.68 -2.20
N TRP A 229 5.26 1.14 -2.62
CA TRP A 229 4.32 1.77 -1.70
C TRP A 229 3.33 0.70 -1.24
N LEU A 230 3.20 0.49 0.07
CA LEU A 230 2.40 -0.59 0.62
C LEU A 230 1.40 -0.06 1.65
N MET A 231 0.18 -0.57 1.60
CA MET A 231 -0.82 -0.29 2.62
C MET A 231 -0.40 -0.95 3.94
N GLY A 232 -0.45 -0.20 5.04
CA GLY A 232 -0.19 -0.75 6.36
C GLY A 232 -1.29 -1.73 6.79
N CYS A 233 -0.89 -2.86 7.35
CA CYS A 233 -1.76 -3.88 7.93
C CYS A 233 -1.19 -4.40 9.25
N SER A 234 -1.99 -5.16 10.00
CA SER A 234 -1.63 -5.69 11.33
C SER A 234 -1.47 -7.20 11.29
N ASP A 235 -0.47 -7.71 12.02
CA ASP A 235 -0.28 -9.14 12.27
C ASP A 235 -1.32 -9.66 13.28
N GLU A 236 -2.40 -10.27 12.78
CA GLU A 236 -3.44 -10.89 13.63
C GLU A 236 -2.97 -12.21 14.29
N LEU A 237 -1.89 -12.84 13.80
CA LEU A 237 -1.30 -14.02 14.44
C LEU A 237 -0.51 -13.65 15.71
N GLY A 238 0.01 -12.42 15.76
CA GLY A 238 0.77 -11.91 16.90
C GLY A 238 2.11 -12.62 17.07
N VAL A 239 2.74 -12.94 15.95
CA VAL A 239 4.02 -13.67 15.88
C VAL A 239 5.19 -12.74 15.65
N LEU A 240 5.01 -11.65 14.90
CA LEU A 240 6.07 -10.66 14.66
C LEU A 240 6.46 -9.94 15.96
N GLU A 241 7.77 -9.86 16.21
CA GLU A 241 8.36 -9.12 17.33
C GLU A 241 8.54 -7.62 17.02
N GLN A 242 8.75 -6.80 18.05
CA GLN A 242 9.07 -5.40 17.84
C GLN A 242 10.34 -5.24 16.99
N GLY A 243 10.31 -4.35 16.01
CA GLY A 243 11.37 -4.14 15.03
C GLY A 243 11.29 -5.06 13.82
N GLN A 244 10.34 -6.01 13.78
CA GLN A 244 10.11 -6.87 12.62
C GLN A 244 8.95 -6.37 11.77
N CYS A 245 8.89 -6.82 10.53
CA CYS A 245 7.72 -6.73 9.66
C CYS A 245 7.65 -7.96 8.75
N PHE A 246 6.49 -8.17 8.12
CA PHE A 246 6.36 -9.13 7.02
C PHE A 246 5.95 -8.37 5.75
N ILE A 247 6.64 -8.69 4.66
CA ILE A 247 6.44 -8.09 3.34
C ILE A 247 6.52 -9.21 2.31
N GLN A 248 5.48 -9.33 1.51
CA GLN A 248 5.46 -10.17 0.32
C GLN A 248 4.90 -9.33 -0.83
N VAL A 249 5.59 -9.30 -1.96
CA VAL A 249 5.24 -8.42 -3.08
C VAL A 249 4.94 -9.24 -4.32
N SER A 250 4.00 -8.77 -5.12
CA SER A 250 3.81 -9.27 -6.47
C SER A 250 4.90 -8.76 -7.40
N ASN A 251 5.41 -9.64 -8.26
CA ASN A 251 6.34 -9.27 -9.31
C ASN A 251 5.61 -8.67 -10.52
N PRO A 252 6.12 -7.58 -11.12
CA PRO A 252 5.62 -7.10 -12.39
C PRO A 252 5.73 -8.20 -13.46
N SER A 253 4.63 -8.52 -14.14
CA SER A 253 4.64 -9.46 -15.27
C SER A 253 3.73 -8.97 -16.39
N VAL A 254 4.01 -9.40 -17.62
CA VAL A 254 3.21 -9.07 -18.80
C VAL A 254 1.77 -9.59 -18.64
N GLU A 255 1.64 -10.76 -18.02
CA GLU A 255 0.36 -11.46 -17.78
C GLU A 255 -0.58 -10.64 -16.88
N ASN A 256 -0.03 -9.81 -15.99
CA ASN A 256 -0.81 -8.87 -15.19
C ASN A 256 -1.51 -7.82 -16.07
N CYS A 257 -0.92 -7.43 -17.21
CA CYS A 257 -1.54 -6.51 -18.16
C CYS A 257 -2.67 -7.17 -18.97
N PHE A 258 -2.58 -8.49 -19.22
CA PHE A 258 -3.61 -9.26 -19.93
C PHE A 258 -4.78 -9.72 -19.06
N ALA A 259 -4.66 -9.55 -17.73
CA ALA A 259 -5.65 -9.95 -16.73
C ALA A 259 -7.10 -9.51 -17.03
N LYS A 260 -7.27 -8.35 -17.70
CA LYS A 260 -8.58 -7.78 -18.03
C LYS A 260 -9.18 -8.32 -19.34
N HIS A 261 -8.45 -9.14 -20.11
CA HIS A 261 -8.81 -9.55 -21.48
C HIS A 261 -9.19 -11.03 -21.64
N GLY A 262 -9.38 -11.78 -20.54
CA GLY A 262 -10.06 -13.08 -20.55
C GLY A 262 -9.30 -14.24 -19.87
N SER A 263 -10.03 -15.28 -19.50
CA SER A 263 -9.58 -16.44 -18.72
C SER A 263 -8.67 -17.43 -19.45
N ARG A 264 -8.27 -17.18 -20.70
CA ARG A 264 -7.39 -18.09 -21.46
C ARG A 264 -5.90 -18.04 -21.04
N PHE A 265 -5.54 -17.10 -20.17
CA PHE A 265 -4.19 -16.94 -19.61
C PHE A 265 -4.16 -17.16 -18.09
N SER A 266 -5.10 -17.96 -17.55
CA SER A 266 -5.38 -18.08 -16.11
C SER A 266 -4.63 -19.19 -15.37
N GLU A 267 -3.70 -19.92 -16.01
CA GLU A 267 -2.81 -20.83 -15.28
C GLU A 267 -1.72 -20.02 -14.56
N ARG A 268 -2.14 -19.31 -13.51
CA ARG A 268 -1.30 -18.40 -12.72
C ARG A 268 -0.68 -19.16 -11.56
N THR A 269 0.64 -19.20 -11.53
CA THR A 269 1.35 -19.15 -10.25
C THR A 269 1.57 -17.67 -9.96
N SER A 270 0.96 -17.14 -8.91
CA SER A 270 1.25 -15.79 -8.45
C SER A 270 2.75 -15.73 -8.12
N ASN A 271 3.51 -15.02 -8.95
CA ASN A 271 4.96 -14.87 -8.73
C ASN A 271 5.17 -13.85 -7.61
N LEU A 272 4.94 -14.32 -6.38
CA LEU A 272 5.11 -13.58 -5.14
C LEU A 272 6.53 -13.78 -4.63
N THR A 273 7.12 -12.71 -4.11
CA THR A 273 8.43 -12.76 -3.48
C THR A 273 8.31 -12.27 -2.05
N VAL A 274 8.66 -13.14 -1.11
CA VAL A 274 8.81 -12.76 0.30
C VAL A 274 10.12 -11.99 0.43
N ILE A 275 10.05 -10.81 1.03
CA ILE A 275 11.21 -9.96 1.28
C ILE A 275 11.76 -10.31 2.66
N GLU A 276 13.05 -10.58 2.73
CA GLU A 276 13.77 -10.87 3.97
C GLU A 276 14.99 -9.96 4.10
N GLY A 277 15.33 -9.59 5.33
CA GLY A 277 16.51 -8.78 5.63
C GLY A 277 16.16 -7.40 6.17
N THR A 278 17.08 -6.45 6.00
CA THR A 278 16.89 -5.09 6.53
C THR A 278 16.10 -4.28 5.52
N VAL A 279 15.08 -3.57 5.98
CA VAL A 279 14.27 -2.68 5.15
C VAL A 279 14.17 -1.32 5.81
N ILE A 280 13.95 -0.29 5.01
CA ILE A 280 13.48 1.00 5.53
C ILE A 280 12.01 1.18 5.19
N ILE A 281 11.30 1.86 6.09
CA ILE A 281 9.96 2.34 5.83
C ILE A 281 9.87 3.85 6.12
N ALA A 282 9.03 4.54 5.37
CA ALA A 282 8.72 5.95 5.62
C ALA A 282 7.27 6.23 5.21
N LYS A 283 6.60 7.11 5.95
CA LYS A 283 5.24 7.56 5.64
C LYS A 283 5.23 9.05 5.36
N ASN A 284 4.62 9.45 4.25
CA ASN A 284 4.48 10.85 3.92
C ASN A 284 3.26 11.49 4.62
N PRO A 285 3.35 12.74 5.11
CA PRO A 285 4.56 13.55 5.18
C PRO A 285 5.53 13.03 6.25
N CYS A 286 6.84 13.11 5.98
CA CYS A 286 7.90 12.78 6.93
C CYS A 286 8.85 13.97 7.05
N LEU A 287 9.13 14.40 8.29
CA LEU A 287 9.84 15.65 8.59
C LEU A 287 10.92 15.48 9.65
N HIS A 288 10.90 14.39 10.41
CA HIS A 288 11.85 14.08 11.45
C HIS A 288 12.68 12.86 11.06
N PRO A 289 14.00 12.79 11.39
CA PRO A 289 14.82 11.62 11.06
C PRO A 289 14.25 10.30 11.59
N GLY A 290 13.56 10.35 12.72
CA GLY A 290 12.86 9.20 13.31
C GLY A 290 11.64 8.70 12.54
N ASP A 291 11.10 9.47 11.57
CA ASP A 291 9.98 9.06 10.71
C ASP A 291 10.40 7.99 9.69
N VAL A 292 11.70 7.89 9.39
CA VAL A 292 12.27 6.76 8.66
C VAL A 292 12.61 5.66 9.67
N ARG A 293 11.94 4.51 9.55
CA ARG A 293 12.18 3.36 10.43
C ARG A 293 12.98 2.31 9.69
N VAL A 294 14.03 1.81 10.33
CA VAL A 294 14.77 0.62 9.93
C VAL A 294 14.13 -0.58 10.63
N LEU A 295 13.61 -1.53 9.85
CA LEU A 295 12.96 -2.74 10.35
C LEU A 295 13.64 -3.99 9.76
N LYS A 296 13.33 -5.15 10.33
CA LYS A 296 13.73 -6.45 9.80
C LYS A 296 12.54 -7.16 9.17
N ALA A 297 12.54 -7.31 7.85
CA ALA A 297 11.61 -8.17 7.15
C ALA A 297 11.97 -9.64 7.42
N VAL A 298 10.99 -10.44 7.83
CA VAL A 298 11.16 -11.85 8.17
C VAL A 298 10.10 -12.69 7.47
N ASN A 299 10.47 -13.86 6.96
CA ASN A 299 9.49 -14.82 6.47
C ASN A 299 8.78 -15.50 7.65
N VAL A 300 7.45 -15.49 7.62
CA VAL A 300 6.60 -16.00 8.69
C VAL A 300 5.56 -16.95 8.12
N PRO A 301 5.64 -18.26 8.43
CA PRO A 301 4.59 -19.21 8.08
C PRO A 301 3.24 -18.76 8.61
N GLY A 302 2.22 -18.76 7.74
CA GLY A 302 0.88 -18.29 8.05
C GLY A 302 0.58 -16.85 7.65
N LEU A 303 1.58 -16.03 7.32
CA LEU A 303 1.38 -14.69 6.74
C LEU A 303 1.44 -14.67 5.20
N GLU A 304 1.71 -15.81 4.56
CA GLU A 304 1.87 -15.98 3.11
C GLU A 304 0.63 -15.58 2.28
N HIS A 305 -0.55 -15.52 2.89
CA HIS A 305 -1.77 -15.03 2.25
C HIS A 305 -1.82 -13.50 2.12
N SER A 306 -0.96 -12.78 2.82
CA SER A 306 -0.83 -11.33 2.76
C SER A 306 0.23 -10.94 1.73
N PHE A 307 -0.13 -10.19 0.70
CA PHE A 307 0.79 -9.64 -0.29
C PHE A 307 0.39 -8.22 -0.70
N ASP A 308 1.35 -7.47 -1.24
CA ASP A 308 1.21 -6.05 -1.60
C ASP A 308 0.68 -5.18 -0.45
N CYS A 309 1.04 -5.56 0.78
CA CYS A 309 0.81 -4.82 2.02
C CYS A 309 2.03 -4.97 2.95
N LEU A 310 2.14 -4.05 3.91
CA LEU A 310 3.16 -4.08 4.95
C LEU A 310 2.51 -4.53 6.26
N ILE A 311 2.89 -5.71 6.75
CA ILE A 311 2.36 -6.24 8.01
C ILE A 311 3.22 -5.78 9.18
N PHE A 312 2.61 -5.01 10.08
CA PHE A 312 3.21 -4.52 11.30
C PHE A 312 3.00 -5.47 12.49
N PRO A 313 3.96 -5.54 13.42
CA PRO A 313 3.81 -6.28 14.66
C PRO A 313 2.81 -5.60 15.58
N GLN A 314 2.07 -6.41 16.33
CA GLN A 314 1.22 -5.95 17.43
C GLN A 314 1.93 -6.01 18.80
N LYS A 315 3.26 -6.22 18.80
CA LYS A 315 4.13 -6.29 19.98
C LYS A 315 5.04 -5.06 20.07
N GLY A 316 5.53 -4.83 21.27
CA GLY A 316 6.49 -3.77 21.58
C GLY A 316 5.90 -2.64 22.42
N ASP A 317 6.73 -1.61 22.64
CA ASP A 317 6.37 -0.48 23.49
C ASP A 317 5.56 0.61 22.77
N ARG A 318 5.82 0.80 21.47
CA ARG A 318 5.17 1.81 20.62
C ARG A 318 4.94 1.20 19.21
N PRO A 319 3.76 1.37 18.60
CA PRO A 319 3.49 0.86 17.25
C PRO A 319 4.40 1.54 16.21
N HIS A 320 4.97 0.78 15.28
CA HIS A 320 5.80 1.35 14.20
C HIS A 320 5.04 2.32 13.29
N THR A 321 3.72 2.18 13.19
CA THR A 321 2.85 3.14 12.50
C THR A 321 2.89 4.51 13.17
N ASP A 322 2.81 4.55 14.50
CA ASP A 322 2.90 5.79 15.27
C ASP A 322 4.32 6.35 15.31
N GLU A 323 5.35 5.48 15.32
CA GLU A 323 6.75 5.91 15.19
C GLU A 323 7.05 6.57 13.84
N ALA A 324 6.34 6.18 12.77
CA ALA A 324 6.47 6.74 11.43
C ALA A 324 5.43 7.84 11.20
N SER A 325 5.77 9.09 11.54
CA SER A 325 4.89 10.25 11.32
C SER A 325 3.54 10.21 12.05
N GLY A 326 3.43 9.49 13.17
CA GLY A 326 2.19 9.45 13.97
C GLY A 326 1.01 8.78 13.27
N SER A 327 1.30 7.88 12.34
CA SER A 327 0.33 7.22 11.49
C SER A 327 -0.56 6.22 12.23
N ASP A 328 -1.56 5.72 11.52
CA ASP A 328 -2.39 4.59 11.93
C ASP A 328 -2.54 3.58 10.79
N LEU A 329 -3.54 2.70 10.88
CA LEU A 329 -3.86 1.69 9.87
C LEU A 329 -5.21 1.98 9.19
N ASP A 330 -5.58 3.26 9.02
CA ASP A 330 -6.87 3.66 8.41
C ASP A 330 -6.83 3.84 6.88
N GLY A 331 -5.69 3.49 6.27
CA GLY A 331 -5.43 3.50 4.84
C GLY A 331 -4.11 4.17 4.44
N ASP A 332 -3.23 4.44 5.41
CA ASP A 332 -1.91 5.00 5.16
C ASP A 332 -1.05 4.07 4.28
N LEU A 333 -0.32 4.69 3.35
CA LEU A 333 0.67 4.04 2.50
C LEU A 333 2.07 4.35 3.00
N TYR A 334 2.90 3.32 3.04
CA TYR A 334 4.28 3.38 3.48
C TYR A 334 5.18 3.12 2.27
N PHE A 335 6.17 3.99 2.07
CA PHE A 335 7.29 3.67 1.20
C PHE A 335 8.12 2.63 1.91
N VAL A 336 8.41 1.53 1.23
CA VAL A 336 9.23 0.43 1.73
C VAL A 336 10.29 0.13 0.69
N THR A 337 11.54 -0.01 1.11
CA THR A 337 12.60 -0.49 0.22
C THR A 337 13.59 -1.37 0.95
N TRP A 338 14.08 -2.37 0.22
CA TRP A 338 15.14 -3.29 0.59
C TRP A 338 16.40 -3.07 -0.26
N ASP A 339 16.51 -1.92 -0.95
CA ASP A 339 17.74 -1.51 -1.62
C ASP A 339 18.80 -1.17 -0.58
N GLU A 340 19.85 -1.99 -0.46
CA GLU A 340 20.94 -1.78 0.50
C GLU A 340 21.63 -0.41 0.34
N ASN A 341 21.56 0.23 -0.82
CA ASN A 341 22.11 1.57 -1.04
C ASN A 341 21.27 2.66 -0.35
N LEU A 342 19.99 2.40 -0.09
CA LEU A 342 19.07 3.34 0.57
C LEU A 342 18.94 3.10 2.08
N ILE A 343 19.55 2.03 2.61
CA ILE A 343 19.55 1.75 4.04
C ILE A 343 20.59 2.64 4.72
N PRO A 344 20.20 3.44 5.74
CA PRO A 344 21.15 4.24 6.52
C PRO A 344 22.33 3.41 7.04
N PRO A 345 23.58 3.90 6.94
CA PRO A 345 24.76 3.14 7.38
C PRO A 345 24.71 2.66 8.83
N SER A 346 23.99 3.39 9.71
CA SER A 346 23.79 3.01 11.11
C SER A 346 22.99 1.70 11.27
N LYS A 347 22.20 1.33 10.26
CA LYS A 347 21.20 0.24 10.26
C LYS A 347 20.28 0.29 11.49
N ARG A 348 20.04 1.48 12.03
CA ARG A 348 19.25 1.72 13.24
C ARG A 348 18.33 2.91 13.03
N SER A 349 17.10 2.77 13.50
CA SER A 349 16.15 3.88 13.54
C SER A 349 16.59 4.95 14.53
N TRP A 350 16.42 6.21 14.16
CA TRP A 350 16.50 7.32 15.10
C TRP A 350 15.34 7.24 16.12
N PRO A 351 15.46 7.82 17.32
CA PRO A 351 14.32 7.93 18.22
C PRO A 351 13.12 8.59 17.51
N PRO A 352 11.90 8.01 17.61
CA PRO A 352 10.71 8.64 17.03
C PRO A 352 10.41 9.96 17.76
N MET A 353 9.71 10.87 17.11
CA MET A 353 9.34 12.14 17.74
C MET A 353 8.46 11.87 18.99
N GLU A 354 8.81 12.51 20.11
CA GLU A 354 7.99 12.51 21.32
C GLU A 354 6.97 13.65 21.23
N GLY A 355 5.75 13.31 20.82
CA GLY A 355 4.65 14.26 20.66
C GLY A 355 3.49 13.61 19.93
N VAL A 356 2.26 13.98 20.31
CA VAL A 356 1.07 13.58 19.56
C VAL A 356 1.09 14.39 18.26
N TYR A 357 1.34 13.74 17.12
CA TYR A 357 0.93 14.33 15.84
C TYR A 357 -0.55 14.65 16.00
N CYS A 358 -0.95 15.92 15.89
CA CYS A 358 -2.34 16.32 16.09
C CYS A 358 -3.25 15.50 15.13
N ARG A 359 -3.90 14.46 15.66
CA ARG A 359 -4.84 13.57 14.93
C ARG A 359 -6.27 14.12 14.94
#